data_AF-A0A425B416-F1
#
_entry.id   AF-A0A425B416-F1
#
_cell.length_a   1.000
_cell.length_b   1.000
_cell.length_c   1.000
_cell.angle_alpha   90.00
_cell.angle_beta   90.00
_cell.angle_gamma   90.00
#
_symmetry.space_group_name_H-M   'P 1'
#
loop_
_entity.id
_entity.type
_entity.pdbx_description
1 polymer ?
#
loop_
_entity_poly.entity_id
_entity_poly.type
_entity_poly.pdbx_seq_one_letter_code
_entity_poly.pdbx_strand_id
1 'polypeptide(L)'
;MASKIIWQNSYCYLTLFEGQMADLHQRSETVITGGGHHIGSYTNTLTQIFIIDKQGNQYTFGTMNWDIPMRVGNDLKVITICRNNWANGEIVLAQNISLNQISWSSERLKSAIKRVYFPFLKWGLVTLFVIPFILYFVLFVFIQPEPNSFIDTIFSLLMNVCQLGGFGSIIYGYHFCWRKAYSQANKSLAINL
;
A
#
# COMPACT_ATOMS: atom_id res chain seq x y z
N MET A 1 -12.11 17.23 -17.32
CA MET A 1 -10.95 17.34 -16.41
C MET A 1 -10.46 15.91 -16.25
N ALA A 2 -9.33 15.58 -16.86
CA ALA A 2 -8.85 14.22 -17.13
C ALA A 2 -8.59 13.38 -15.87
N SER A 3 -7.94 14.00 -14.89
CA SER A 3 -7.67 13.42 -13.59
C SER A 3 -7.38 14.53 -12.58
N LYS A 4 -7.66 14.29 -11.30
CA LYS A 4 -7.44 15.26 -10.22
C LYS A 4 -6.88 14.57 -8.99
N ILE A 5 -5.78 15.08 -8.44
CA ILE A 5 -5.29 14.63 -7.14
C ILE A 5 -6.23 15.19 -6.05
N ILE A 6 -6.85 14.30 -5.27
CA ILE A 6 -7.79 14.68 -4.21
C ILE A 6 -7.18 14.62 -2.81
N TRP A 7 -6.05 13.93 -2.68
CA TRP A 7 -5.27 13.85 -1.45
C TRP A 7 -3.84 13.45 -1.78
N GLN A 8 -2.87 13.98 -1.04
CA GLN A 8 -1.46 13.65 -1.20
C GLN A 8 -0.73 13.73 0.13
N ASN A 9 0.25 12.85 0.29
CA ASN A 9 1.28 12.90 1.32
C ASN A 9 2.65 12.63 0.67
N SER A 10 3.73 12.66 1.45
CA SER A 10 5.11 12.43 1.02
C SER A 10 5.36 11.08 0.34
N TYR A 11 4.49 10.08 0.52
CA TYR A 11 4.70 8.72 0.03
C TYR A 11 3.67 8.22 -0.98
N CYS A 12 2.46 8.77 -0.97
CA CYS A 12 1.36 8.33 -1.82
C CYS A 12 0.32 9.44 -2.00
N TYR A 13 -0.52 9.28 -3.02
CA TYR A 13 -1.58 10.21 -3.37
C TYR A 13 -2.81 9.44 -3.89
N LEU A 14 -3.98 10.08 -3.77
CA LEU A 14 -5.23 9.63 -4.35
C LEU A 14 -5.52 10.47 -5.60
N THR A 15 -5.78 9.78 -6.71
CA THR A 15 -6.16 10.41 -7.97
C THR A 15 -7.57 9.98 -8.34
N LEU A 16 -8.37 10.98 -8.65
CA LEU A 16 -9.71 10.87 -9.20
C LEU A 16 -9.64 10.90 -10.73
N PHE A 17 -10.29 9.95 -11.37
CA PHE A 17 -10.50 9.85 -12.81
C PHE A 17 -11.99 9.89 -13.10
N GLU A 18 -12.39 10.69 -14.08
CA GLU A 18 -13.77 10.83 -14.53
C GLU A 18 -13.82 10.66 -16.04
N GLY A 19 -14.73 9.81 -16.51
CA GLY A 19 -14.91 9.59 -17.93
C GLY A 19 -15.96 8.53 -18.23
N GLN A 20 -16.14 8.26 -19.52
CA GLN A 20 -17.09 7.27 -19.98
C GLN A 20 -16.40 5.91 -20.11
N MET A 21 -17.10 4.85 -19.73
CA MET A 21 -16.61 3.49 -19.93
C MET A 21 -16.56 3.17 -21.42
N ALA A 22 -15.35 2.92 -21.93
CA ALA A 22 -15.13 2.58 -23.32
C ALA A 22 -15.25 1.07 -23.55
N ASP A 23 -14.72 0.27 -22.63
CA ASP A 23 -14.70 -1.18 -22.73
C ASP A 23 -14.54 -1.85 -21.35
N LEU A 24 -14.89 -3.13 -21.28
CA LEU A 24 -14.79 -3.99 -20.12
C LEU A 24 -14.30 -5.37 -20.54
N HIS A 25 -13.14 -5.79 -20.02
CA HIS A 25 -12.69 -7.17 -20.16
C HIS A 25 -12.76 -7.90 -18.83
N GLN A 26 -13.33 -9.09 -18.83
CA GLN A 26 -13.43 -9.94 -17.65
C GLN A 26 -12.92 -11.33 -17.97
N ARG A 27 -12.06 -11.87 -17.10
CA ARG A 27 -11.48 -13.20 -17.21
C ARG A 27 -11.51 -13.89 -15.86
N SER A 28 -11.91 -15.16 -15.83
CA SER A 28 -11.79 -15.99 -14.64
C SER A 28 -10.56 -16.89 -14.72
N GLU A 29 -9.85 -17.00 -13.60
CA GLU A 29 -8.68 -17.87 -13.42
C GLU A 29 -8.90 -18.75 -12.19
N THR A 30 -8.99 -20.06 -12.39
CA THR A 30 -9.11 -21.02 -11.29
C THR A 30 -7.74 -21.54 -10.90
N VAL A 31 -7.36 -21.32 -9.64
CA VAL A 31 -6.13 -21.85 -9.06
C VAL A 31 -6.47 -23.10 -8.26
N ILE A 32 -5.83 -24.20 -8.62
CA ILE A 32 -5.92 -25.48 -7.90
C ILE A 32 -4.64 -25.63 -7.09
N THR A 33 -4.77 -25.75 -5.77
CA THR A 33 -3.66 -26.05 -4.87
C THR A 33 -3.81 -27.47 -4.34
N GLY A 34 -2.73 -28.25 -4.38
CA GLY A 34 -2.77 -29.64 -3.95
C GLY A 34 -1.39 -30.15 -3.51
N GLY A 35 -1.38 -30.79 -2.33
CA GLY A 35 -0.24 -31.52 -1.79
C GLY A 35 -0.64 -32.41 -0.62
N GLY A 36 -0.26 -33.68 -0.65
CA GLY A 36 -0.44 -34.64 0.45
C GLY A 36 -1.88 -35.15 0.61
N HIS A 37 -2.76 -34.38 1.27
CA HIS A 37 -4.10 -34.84 1.71
C HIS A 37 -5.23 -33.79 1.55
N HIS A 38 -4.95 -32.58 1.08
CA HIS A 38 -5.97 -31.57 0.79
C HIS A 38 -5.79 -30.97 -0.61
N ILE A 39 -6.86 -31.03 -1.40
CA ILE A 39 -7.00 -30.31 -2.66
C ILE A 39 -7.96 -29.16 -2.41
N GLY A 40 -7.51 -27.94 -2.68
CA GLY A 40 -8.33 -26.74 -2.65
C GLY A 40 -8.40 -26.13 -4.04
N SER A 41 -9.53 -25.50 -4.37
CA SER A 41 -9.66 -24.68 -5.56
C SER A 41 -10.27 -23.34 -5.20
N TYR A 42 -9.71 -22.25 -5.72
CA TYR A 42 -10.34 -20.94 -5.66
C TYR A 42 -10.31 -20.30 -7.04
N THR A 43 -11.39 -19.61 -7.39
CA THR A 43 -11.52 -18.91 -8.66
C THR A 43 -11.34 -17.42 -8.41
N ASN A 44 -10.47 -16.81 -9.21
CA ASN A 44 -10.28 -15.38 -9.25
C ASN A 44 -10.93 -14.81 -10.51
N THR A 45 -11.54 -13.64 -10.38
CA THR A 45 -12.11 -12.89 -11.49
C THR A 45 -11.27 -11.63 -11.68
N LEU A 46 -10.55 -11.55 -12.80
CA LEU A 46 -9.81 -10.39 -13.23
C LEU A 46 -10.68 -9.52 -14.12
N THR A 47 -10.78 -8.25 -13.80
CA THR A 47 -11.57 -7.26 -14.55
C THR A 47 -10.68 -6.10 -14.95
N GLN A 48 -10.66 -5.76 -16.24
CA GLN A 48 -10.00 -4.58 -16.78
C GLN A 48 -11.06 -3.59 -17.27
N ILE A 49 -10.97 -2.37 -16.77
CA ILE A 49 -11.90 -1.28 -17.05
C ILE A 49 -11.16 -0.24 -17.87
N PHE A 50 -11.72 0.13 -19.01
CA PHE A 50 -11.19 1.18 -19.88
C PHE A 50 -12.09 2.40 -19.81
N ILE A 51 -11.52 3.55 -19.47
CA ILE A 51 -12.25 4.82 -19.33
C ILE A 51 -11.64 5.82 -20.30
N ILE A 52 -12.48 6.50 -21.07
CA ILE A 52 -12.07 7.63 -21.90
C ILE A 52 -12.56 8.92 -21.23
N ASP A 53 -11.63 9.82 -20.97
CA ASP A 53 -11.97 11.13 -20.41
C ASP A 53 -12.60 12.06 -21.47
N LYS A 54 -13.08 13.23 -21.02
CA LYS A 54 -13.64 14.25 -21.93
C LYS A 54 -12.63 14.85 -22.92
N GLN A 55 -11.34 14.58 -22.74
CA GLN A 55 -10.24 15.05 -23.58
C GLN A 55 -9.76 13.97 -24.57
N GLY A 56 -10.38 12.78 -24.56
CA GLY A 56 -10.02 11.66 -25.42
C GLY A 56 -8.88 10.80 -24.89
N ASN A 57 -8.36 11.03 -23.69
CA ASN A 57 -7.33 10.18 -23.10
C ASN A 57 -7.94 8.91 -22.55
N GLN A 58 -7.28 7.77 -22.82
CA GLN A 58 -7.69 6.47 -22.34
C GLN A 58 -6.91 6.09 -21.07
N TYR A 59 -7.64 5.67 -20.04
CA TYR A 59 -7.13 5.15 -18.80
C TYR A 59 -7.56 3.69 -18.64
N THR A 60 -6.64 2.84 -18.15
CA THR A 60 -6.90 1.43 -17.94
C THR A 60 -6.72 1.09 -16.47
N PHE A 61 -7.70 0.40 -15.89
CA PHE A 61 -7.67 0.00 -14.50
C PHE A 61 -7.92 -1.50 -14.35
N GLY A 62 -7.04 -2.19 -13.63
CA GLY A 62 -7.19 -3.61 -13.33
C GLY A 62 -7.75 -3.81 -11.92
N THR A 63 -8.68 -4.75 -11.77
CA THR A 63 -9.15 -5.21 -10.48
C THR A 63 -9.30 -6.73 -10.46
N MET A 64 -9.28 -7.31 -9.26
CA MET A 64 -9.35 -8.75 -9.02
C MET A 64 -10.38 -9.03 -7.94
N ASN A 65 -11.33 -9.92 -8.19
CA ASN A 65 -12.41 -10.30 -7.29
C ASN A 65 -13.21 -9.09 -6.82
N TRP A 66 -13.51 -8.18 -7.74
CA TRP A 66 -14.37 -7.04 -7.47
C TRP A 66 -15.45 -6.95 -8.52
N ASP A 67 -16.67 -7.20 -8.08
CA ASP A 67 -17.85 -7.02 -8.89
C ASP A 67 -18.28 -5.55 -8.79
N ILE A 68 -18.12 -4.82 -9.90
CA ILE A 68 -18.62 -3.46 -10.02
C ILE A 68 -19.60 -3.48 -11.19
N PRO A 69 -20.89 -3.23 -10.97
CA PRO A 69 -21.88 -3.15 -12.04
C PRO A 69 -21.54 -1.97 -12.95
N MET A 70 -20.97 -2.26 -14.11
CA MET A 70 -20.54 -1.29 -15.11
C MET A 70 -20.97 -1.75 -16.50
N ARG A 71 -21.27 -0.79 -17.37
CA ARG A 71 -21.62 -1.05 -18.77
C ARG A 71 -20.94 -0.01 -19.65
N VAL A 72 -20.50 -0.46 -20.83
CA VAL A 72 -19.97 0.44 -21.87
C VAL A 72 -20.97 1.57 -22.12
N GLY A 73 -20.45 2.80 -22.16
CA GLY A 73 -21.25 4.01 -22.29
C GLY A 73 -21.66 4.66 -20.98
N ASN A 74 -21.50 4.00 -19.82
CA ASN A 74 -21.79 4.64 -18.53
C ASN A 74 -20.71 5.64 -18.13
N ASP A 75 -21.13 6.70 -17.45
CA ASP A 75 -20.22 7.65 -16.81
C ASP A 75 -19.69 7.06 -15.51
N LEU A 76 -18.37 7.03 -15.39
CA LEU A 76 -17.65 6.43 -14.28
C LEU A 76 -16.77 7.45 -13.57
N LYS A 77 -16.70 7.28 -12.26
CA LYS A 77 -15.78 7.96 -11.36
C LYS A 77 -14.92 6.91 -10.69
N VAL A 78 -13.61 6.93 -10.94
CA VAL A 78 -12.67 5.95 -10.39
C VAL A 78 -11.62 6.67 -9.56
N ILE A 79 -11.39 6.22 -8.34
CA ILE A 79 -10.34 6.74 -7.48
C ILE A 79 -9.30 5.65 -7.24
N THR A 80 -8.06 5.98 -7.55
CA THR A 80 -6.91 5.11 -7.34
C THR A 80 -5.98 5.68 -6.30
N ILE A 81 -5.31 4.80 -5.56
CA ILE A 81 -4.16 5.17 -4.73
C ILE A 81 -2.87 4.84 -5.48
N CYS A 82 -2.04 5.85 -5.67
CA CYS A 82 -0.75 5.73 -6.31
C CYS A 82 0.36 6.00 -5.30
N ARG A 83 1.45 5.24 -5.39
CA ARG A 83 2.71 5.56 -4.71
C ARG A 83 3.51 6.50 -5.60
N ASN A 84 4.31 7.40 -5.04
CA ASN A 84 5.12 8.36 -5.82
C ASN A 84 6.03 7.71 -6.89
N ASN A 85 6.28 6.39 -6.81
CA ASN A 85 7.13 5.64 -7.75
C ASN A 85 6.42 4.45 -8.41
N TRP A 86 5.09 4.35 -8.35
CA TRP A 86 4.33 3.25 -8.97
C TRP A 86 3.59 3.75 -10.21
N ALA A 87 3.79 3.06 -11.34
CA ALA A 87 3.13 3.38 -12.60
C ALA A 87 1.62 3.07 -12.58
N ASN A 88 1.20 2.05 -11.82
CA ASN A 88 -0.19 1.60 -11.74
C ASN A 88 -0.71 1.76 -10.32
N GLY A 89 -1.74 2.60 -10.15
CA GLY A 89 -2.45 2.78 -8.89
C GLY A 89 -3.45 1.65 -8.61
N GLU A 90 -3.67 1.33 -7.34
CA GLU A 90 -4.69 0.37 -6.94
C GLU A 90 -6.06 1.07 -6.85
N ILE A 91 -7.10 0.48 -7.43
CA ILE A 91 -8.44 1.06 -7.35
C ILE A 91 -9.01 0.86 -5.95
N VAL A 92 -9.37 1.97 -5.31
CA VAL A 92 -9.97 1.96 -3.97
C VAL A 92 -11.46 2.26 -4.01
N LEU A 93 -11.92 2.98 -5.02
CA LEU A 93 -13.31 3.35 -5.20
C LEU A 93 -13.66 3.43 -6.68
N ALA A 94 -14.83 2.91 -7.02
CA ALA A 94 -15.44 3.09 -8.32
C ALA A 94 -16.93 3.43 -8.13
N GLN A 95 -17.39 4.48 -8.79
CA GLN A 95 -18.79 4.90 -8.78
C GLN A 95 -19.29 4.94 -10.22
N ASN A 96 -20.40 4.27 -10.44
CA ASN A 96 -21.16 4.34 -11.67
C ASN A 96 -22.19 5.45 -11.52
N ILE A 97 -21.92 6.60 -12.15
CA ILE A 97 -22.76 7.79 -12.05
C ILE A 97 -24.10 7.52 -12.72
N SER A 98 -24.10 6.84 -13.86
CA SER A 98 -25.32 6.53 -14.63
C SER A 98 -26.29 5.61 -13.89
N LEU A 99 -25.79 4.72 -13.02
CA LEU A 99 -26.62 3.81 -12.20
C LEU A 99 -26.76 4.25 -10.75
N ASN A 100 -26.15 5.39 -10.37
CA ASN A 100 -26.05 5.86 -8.99
C ASN A 100 -25.56 4.78 -8.01
N GLN A 101 -24.56 3.98 -8.42
CA GLN A 101 -23.99 2.89 -7.64
C GLN A 101 -22.56 3.19 -7.24
N ILE A 102 -22.25 2.99 -5.95
CA ILE A 102 -20.92 3.22 -5.39
C ILE A 102 -20.35 1.91 -4.88
N SER A 103 -19.16 1.56 -5.35
CA SER A 103 -18.38 0.43 -4.89
C SER A 103 -17.09 0.94 -4.25
N TRP A 104 -16.99 0.82 -2.93
CA TRP A 104 -15.84 1.25 -2.14
C TRP A 104 -15.22 0.06 -1.40
N SER A 105 -13.90 -0.08 -1.48
CA SER A 105 -13.16 -1.07 -0.71
C SER A 105 -12.23 -0.42 0.32
N SER A 106 -12.68 -0.37 1.57
CA SER A 106 -11.88 0.11 2.70
C SER A 106 -10.66 -0.76 2.97
N GLU A 107 -10.76 -2.07 2.78
CA GLU A 107 -9.65 -3.01 2.97
C GLU A 107 -8.55 -2.82 1.92
N ARG A 108 -8.88 -2.53 0.66
CA ARG A 108 -7.88 -2.17 -0.36
C ARG A 108 -7.16 -0.88 -0.02
N LEU A 109 -7.90 0.16 0.37
CA LEU A 109 -7.29 1.43 0.80
C LEU A 109 -6.32 1.21 1.97
N LYS A 110 -6.75 0.47 2.98
CA LYS A 110 -5.95 0.14 4.16
C LYS A 110 -4.72 -0.70 3.79
N SER A 111 -4.87 -1.69 2.93
CA SER A 111 -3.79 -2.57 2.45
C SER A 111 -2.75 -1.77 1.66
N ALA A 112 -3.19 -0.94 0.71
CA ALA A 112 -2.32 -0.10 -0.10
C ALA A 112 -1.51 0.87 0.76
N ILE A 113 -2.16 1.57 1.71
CA ILE A 113 -1.47 2.48 2.63
C ILE A 113 -0.51 1.72 3.53
N LYS A 114 -0.90 0.59 4.13
CA LYS A 114 0.01 -0.24 4.93
C LYS A 114 1.24 -0.66 4.16
N ARG A 115 1.09 -1.05 2.89
CA ARG A 115 2.20 -1.46 2.02
C ARG A 115 3.20 -0.34 1.78
N VAL A 116 2.74 0.91 1.70
CA VAL A 116 3.61 2.10 1.58
C VAL A 116 4.48 2.27 2.83
N TYR A 117 3.94 2.02 4.02
CA TYR A 117 4.64 2.18 5.30
C TYR A 117 5.34 0.91 5.80
N PHE A 118 5.11 -0.25 5.19
CA PHE A 118 5.73 -1.52 5.56
C PHE A 118 7.28 -1.48 5.63
N PRO A 119 8.00 -0.72 4.78
CA PRO A 119 9.44 -0.57 4.92
C PRO A 119 9.89 -0.06 6.29
N PHE A 120 9.12 0.83 6.95
CA PHE A 120 9.46 1.32 8.30
C PHE A 120 9.44 0.18 9.33
N LEU A 121 8.47 -0.73 9.23
CA LEU A 121 8.44 -1.93 10.07
C LEU A 121 9.67 -2.81 9.81
N LYS A 122 9.97 -3.08 8.53
CA LYS A 122 11.12 -3.93 8.14
C LYS A 122 12.44 -3.34 8.64
N TRP A 123 12.70 -2.08 8.34
CA TRP A 123 13.92 -1.39 8.78
C TRP A 123 13.98 -1.25 10.29
N GLY A 124 12.85 -0.95 10.94
CA GLY A 124 12.78 -0.90 12.40
C GLY A 124 13.17 -2.22 13.06
N LEU A 125 12.68 -3.35 12.54
CA LEU A 125 13.05 -4.69 13.05
C LEU A 125 14.54 -5.02 12.80
N VAL A 126 15.08 -4.65 11.64
CA VAL A 126 16.51 -4.83 11.34
C VAL A 126 17.37 -4.03 12.32
N THR A 127 17.04 -2.76 12.55
CA THR A 127 17.77 -1.90 13.48
C THR A 127 17.64 -2.36 14.93
N LEU A 128 16.53 -3.00 15.29
CA LEU A 128 16.27 -3.44 16.66
C LEU A 128 16.92 -4.79 17.01
N PHE A 129 17.03 -5.71 16.05
CA PHE A 129 17.54 -7.06 16.32
C PHE A 129 18.84 -7.37 15.59
N VAL A 130 18.93 -7.05 14.30
CA VAL A 130 20.04 -7.50 13.44
C VAL A 130 21.29 -6.65 13.67
N ILE A 131 21.14 -5.32 13.67
CA ILE A 131 22.29 -4.41 13.88
C ILE A 131 22.91 -4.63 15.28
N PRO A 132 22.12 -4.69 16.37
CA PRO A 132 22.63 -5.01 17.70
C PRO A 132 23.37 -6.33 17.78
N PHE A 133 22.85 -7.38 17.12
CA PHE A 133 23.49 -8.69 17.09
C PHE A 133 24.86 -8.63 16.38
N ILE A 134 24.95 -7.96 15.23
CA ILE A 134 26.20 -7.80 14.49
C ILE A 134 27.22 -7.00 15.33
N LEU A 135 26.79 -5.90 15.94
CA LEU A 135 27.67 -5.07 16.79
C LEU A 135 28.20 -5.86 17.98
N TYR A 136 27.32 -6.62 18.65
CA TYR A 136 27.71 -7.49 19.75
C TYR A 136 28.72 -8.56 19.31
N PHE A 137 28.49 -9.20 18.17
CA PHE A 137 29.41 -10.20 17.62
C PHE A 137 30.78 -9.61 17.32
N VAL A 138 30.84 -8.44 16.68
CA VAL A 138 32.12 -7.76 16.39
C VAL A 138 32.89 -7.44 17.67
N LEU A 139 32.18 -6.95 18.68
CA LEU A 139 32.76 -6.53 19.95
C LEU A 139 33.31 -7.72 20.75
N PHE A 140 32.54 -8.78 20.88
CA PHE A 140 32.91 -9.95 21.70
C PHE A 140 33.95 -10.85 21.03
N VAL A 141 33.92 -10.97 19.69
CA VAL A 141 34.80 -11.89 18.96
C VAL A 141 36.11 -11.23 18.54
N PHE A 142 36.09 -9.96 18.12
CA PHE A 142 37.28 -9.32 17.54
C PHE A 142 37.92 -8.28 18.45
N ILE A 143 37.12 -7.40 19.08
CA ILE A 143 37.67 -6.23 19.79
C ILE A 143 38.04 -6.59 21.23
N GLN A 144 37.21 -7.37 21.92
CA GLN A 144 37.39 -7.76 23.33
C GLN A 144 37.79 -6.59 24.24
N PRO A 145 37.01 -5.49 24.26
CA PRO A 145 37.37 -4.32 25.03
C PRO A 145 37.35 -4.60 26.53
N GLU A 146 38.27 -3.97 27.27
CA GLU A 146 38.22 -4.01 28.73
C GLU A 146 36.91 -3.39 29.24
N PRO A 147 36.34 -3.93 30.33
CA PRO A 147 35.13 -3.38 30.94
C PRO A 147 35.32 -1.91 31.31
N ASN A 148 34.31 -1.07 31.04
CA ASN A 148 34.34 0.38 31.31
C ASN A 148 35.38 1.17 30.50
N SER A 149 35.98 0.56 29.47
CA SER A 149 36.81 1.31 28.54
C SER A 149 35.96 2.33 27.76
N PHE A 150 36.64 3.34 27.20
CA PHE A 150 36.01 4.32 26.31
C PHE A 150 35.30 3.65 25.13
N ILE A 151 35.88 2.57 24.60
CA ILE A 151 35.33 1.79 23.50
C ILE A 151 34.01 1.13 23.91
N ASP A 152 33.98 0.46 25.07
CA ASP A 152 32.76 -0.17 25.62
C ASP A 152 31.62 0.85 25.83
N THR A 153 31.96 2.05 26.32
CA THR A 153 31.00 3.15 26.51
C THR A 153 30.38 3.62 25.19
N ILE A 154 31.20 3.82 24.13
CA ILE A 154 30.70 4.20 22.80
C ILE A 154 29.76 3.12 22.25
N PHE A 155 30.13 1.85 22.40
CA PHE A 155 29.31 0.75 21.90
C PHE A 155 27.97 0.66 22.61
N SER A 156 27.95 0.77 23.94
CA SER A 156 26.71 0.83 24.71
C SER A 156 25.80 1.97 24.25
N LEU A 157 26.36 3.15 24.01
CA LEU A 157 25.61 4.29 23.47
C LEU A 157 25.03 3.99 22.08
N LEU A 158 25.84 3.42 21.18
CA LEU A 158 25.42 3.10 19.82
C LEU A 158 24.31 2.03 19.79
N MET A 159 24.40 1.02 20.66
CA MET A 159 23.37 -0.01 20.86
C MET A 159 22.05 0.60 21.31
N ASN A 160 22.09 1.51 22.30
CA ASN A 160 20.91 2.21 22.79
C ASN A 160 20.25 3.06 21.69
N VAL A 161 21.07 3.77 20.88
CA VAL A 161 20.56 4.55 19.74
C VAL A 161 19.91 3.65 18.69
N CYS A 162 20.51 2.50 18.36
CA CYS A 162 19.91 1.53 17.43
C CYS A 162 18.57 1.00 17.95
N GLN A 163 18.49 0.63 19.23
CA GLN A 163 17.26 0.12 19.82
C GLN A 163 16.15 1.19 19.83
N LEU A 164 16.45 2.40 20.32
CA LEU A 164 15.50 3.51 20.34
C LEU A 164 15.05 3.90 18.93
N GLY A 165 15.98 3.95 17.97
CA GLY A 165 15.68 4.20 16.56
C GLY A 165 14.80 3.13 15.94
N GLY A 166 15.07 1.85 16.26
CA GLY A 166 14.25 0.71 15.86
C GLY A 166 12.82 0.82 16.39
N PHE A 167 12.66 1.06 17.69
CA PHE A 167 11.34 1.28 18.30
C PHE A 167 10.61 2.49 17.70
N GLY A 168 11.30 3.62 17.53
CA GLY A 168 10.74 4.82 16.91
C GLY A 168 10.23 4.56 15.50
N SER A 169 11.00 3.84 14.68
CA SER A 169 10.60 3.46 13.33
C SER A 169 9.34 2.58 13.31
N ILE A 170 9.24 1.61 14.23
CA ILE A 170 8.08 0.71 14.31
C ILE A 170 6.84 1.44 14.83
N ILE A 171 6.95 2.13 15.97
CA ILE A 171 5.80 2.75 16.63
C ILE A 171 5.32 3.97 15.84
N TYR A 172 6.22 4.91 15.56
CA TYR A 172 5.86 6.14 14.88
C TYR A 172 5.78 5.91 13.36
N GLY A 173 6.87 5.41 12.77
CA GLY A 173 7.01 5.27 11.31
C GLY A 173 6.00 4.30 10.69
N TYR A 174 5.77 3.15 11.32
CA TYR A 174 4.74 2.22 10.89
C TYR A 174 3.39 2.54 11.56
N HIS A 175 3.20 2.18 12.83
CA HIS A 175 1.86 2.15 13.44
C HIS A 175 1.11 3.48 13.43
N PHE A 176 1.76 4.60 13.74
CA PHE A 176 1.10 5.90 13.80
C PHE A 176 0.87 6.48 12.40
N CYS A 177 1.92 6.55 11.58
CA CYS A 177 1.86 7.21 10.28
C CYS A 177 0.87 6.56 9.30
N TRP A 178 0.82 5.22 9.20
CA TRP A 178 -0.12 4.58 8.27
C TRP A 178 -1.58 4.78 8.70
N ARG A 179 -1.86 4.77 10.02
CA ARG A 179 -3.22 5.02 10.54
C ARG A 179 -3.67 6.46 10.29
N LYS A 180 -2.77 7.42 10.50
CA LYS A 180 -3.03 8.84 10.22
C LYS A 180 -3.31 9.04 8.73
N ALA A 181 -2.45 8.48 7.86
CA ALA A 181 -2.64 8.55 6.41
C ALA A 181 -3.97 7.91 5.98
N TYR A 182 -4.30 6.73 6.51
CA TYR A 182 -5.57 6.06 6.23
C TYR A 182 -6.77 6.91 6.64
N SER A 183 -6.76 7.48 7.85
CA SER A 183 -7.85 8.35 8.31
C SER A 183 -8.04 9.58 7.42
N GLN A 184 -6.95 10.23 7.01
CA GLN A 184 -7.01 11.39 6.11
C GLN A 184 -7.49 11.02 4.71
N ALA A 185 -6.91 9.97 4.12
CA ALA A 185 -7.31 9.48 2.80
C ALA A 185 -8.79 9.07 2.77
N ASN A 186 -9.27 8.41 3.83
CA ASN A 186 -10.66 8.00 3.95
C ASN A 186 -11.63 9.20 4.04
N LYS A 187 -11.26 10.24 4.79
CA LYS A 187 -12.04 11.49 4.82
C LYS A 187 -12.08 12.17 3.46
N SER A 188 -10.95 12.22 2.75
CA SER A 188 -10.88 12.79 1.40
C SER A 188 -11.74 12.00 0.42
N LEU A 189 -11.79 10.67 0.51
CA LEU A 189 -12.68 9.84 -0.30
C LEU A 189 -14.15 10.18 -0.03
N ALA A 190 -14.55 10.26 1.25
CA ALA A 190 -15.94 10.57 1.63
C ALA A 190 -16.42 11.95 1.17
N ILE A 191 -15.54 12.95 1.07
CA ILE A 191 -15.88 14.30 0.58
C ILE A 191 -16.07 14.33 -0.95
N ASN A 192 -15.44 13.41 -1.67
CA ASN A 192 -15.46 13.37 -3.13
C ASN A 192 -16.46 12.33 -3.70
N LEU A 193 -17.23 11.67 -2.83
CA LEU A 193 -18.41 10.86 -3.17
C LEU A 193 -19.63 11.76 -3.28
#